data_AF-A0A1G6JR38-F1
#
_entry.id   AF-A0A1G6JR38-F1
#
_cell.length_a   1.000
_cell.length_b   1.000
_cell.length_c   1.000
_cell.angle_alpha   90.00
_cell.angle_beta   90.00
_cell.angle_gamma   90.00
#
_symmetry.space_group_name_H-M   'P 1'
#
loop_
_entity.id
_entity.type
_entity.pdbx_description
1 polymer ?
#
loop_
_entity_poly.entity_id
_entity_poly.type
_entity_poly.pdbx_seq_one_letter_code
_entity_poly.pdbx_strand_id
1 'polypeptide(L)'
;MDGARIARKGQVMTKSNRRPERRHGAAPVALLMAGVLLAAQPASALPRCASETDQTVFEVEALKTELMVVATTCKQEDRYNAFVQKYQPALAQNGRAFGQYFIRTHGGTRPGQRQNDIYITELANVRSNVARSLGSDFCMRNGGLFDEVMALQSVNDLPAYAAGKDLLSSGATACQGAPAHRAAAAPARRTAGTHTR
;
A
#
# COMPACT_ATOMS: atom_id res chain seq x y z
N MET A 1 -19.75 61.56 -41.02
CA MET A 1 -18.51 60.76 -40.99
C MET A 1 -18.93 59.28 -40.97
N ASP A 2 -19.71 58.81 -41.94
CA ASP A 2 -19.33 58.57 -43.36
C ASP A 2 -18.05 57.73 -43.44
N GLY A 3 -18.00 56.61 -44.14
CA GLY A 3 -18.91 55.96 -45.07
C GLY A 3 -18.35 54.58 -45.40
N ALA A 4 -19.23 53.61 -45.68
CA ALA A 4 -19.42 53.06 -47.02
C ALA A 4 -18.26 52.17 -47.50
N ARG A 5 -18.42 50.83 -47.48
CA ARG A 5 -19.03 50.02 -48.56
C ARG A 5 -18.68 50.52 -49.96
N ILE A 6 -18.04 49.65 -50.76
CA ILE A 6 -18.21 49.44 -52.22
C ILE A 6 -17.44 48.13 -52.49
N ALA A 7 -18.06 46.98 -52.82
CA ALA A 7 -18.94 46.60 -53.93
C ALA A 7 -18.21 46.10 -55.18
N ARG A 8 -18.62 44.92 -55.66
CA ARG A 8 -19.06 44.59 -57.05
C ARG A 8 -19.62 43.15 -57.03
N LYS A 9 -20.93 42.92 -57.23
CA LYS A 9 -21.65 42.77 -58.53
C LYS A 9 -21.01 41.69 -59.42
N GLY A 10 -21.68 40.67 -59.94
CA GLY A 10 -23.09 40.27 -59.94
C GLY A 10 -23.38 39.35 -61.14
N GLN A 11 -24.39 38.48 -61.01
CA GLN A 11 -25.23 37.80 -62.05
C GLN A 11 -24.51 36.79 -62.98
N VAL A 12 -25.07 35.65 -63.41
CA VAL A 12 -26.33 35.36 -64.15
C VAL A 12 -26.59 33.83 -64.00
N MET A 13 -27.71 33.38 -63.42
CA MET A 13 -28.96 32.91 -64.06
C MET A 13 -28.96 31.45 -64.58
N THR A 14 -29.78 30.64 -63.88
CA THR A 14 -30.65 29.54 -64.36
C THR A 14 -30.08 28.29 -65.02
N LYS A 15 -30.23 27.15 -64.33
CA LYS A 15 -30.92 25.98 -64.91
C LYS A 15 -31.68 25.20 -63.83
N SER A 16 -32.99 25.32 -63.87
CA SER A 16 -33.94 24.43 -63.19
C SER A 16 -33.87 23.04 -63.82
N ASN A 17 -33.70 21.97 -63.04
CA ASN A 17 -34.38 20.71 -63.36
C ASN A 17 -34.45 19.74 -62.15
N ARG A 18 -35.69 19.56 -61.67
CA ARG A 18 -36.32 18.33 -61.17
C ARG A 18 -35.58 17.47 -60.14
N ARG A 19 -36.18 17.40 -58.94
CA ARG A 19 -36.10 16.26 -58.02
C ARG A 19 -36.62 14.99 -58.72
N PRO A 20 -36.01 13.84 -58.42
CA PRO A 20 -36.79 12.68 -58.06
C PRO A 20 -36.46 12.25 -56.63
N GLU A 21 -37.50 12.22 -55.79
CA GLU A 21 -37.52 11.38 -54.60
C GLU A 21 -37.20 9.94 -55.00
N ARG A 22 -36.17 9.34 -54.40
CA ARG A 22 -36.11 7.89 -54.19
C ARG A 22 -35.53 7.59 -52.82
N ARG A 23 -36.43 7.20 -51.93
CA ARG A 23 -36.21 6.51 -50.66
C ARG A 23 -35.44 5.21 -50.88
N HIS A 24 -34.27 5.04 -50.27
CA HIS A 24 -33.63 3.76 -49.84
C HIS A 24 -32.54 4.20 -48.85
N GLY A 25 -32.57 3.86 -47.56
CA GLY A 25 -32.20 2.54 -47.05
C GLY A 25 -30.86 2.66 -46.30
N ALA A 26 -30.96 2.64 -44.96
CA ALA A 26 -29.95 2.46 -43.91
C ALA A 26 -28.44 2.45 -44.23
N ALA A 27 -27.69 3.27 -43.48
CA ALA A 27 -26.50 2.83 -42.75
C ALA A 27 -26.23 3.78 -41.56
N PRO A 28 -26.46 3.37 -40.29
CA PRO A 28 -25.87 4.08 -39.17
C PRO A 28 -24.39 3.68 -39.06
N VAL A 29 -23.50 4.65 -39.18
CA VAL A 29 -22.10 4.49 -38.77
C VAL A 29 -22.11 4.38 -37.25
N ALA A 30 -22.16 3.14 -36.74
CA ALA A 30 -21.97 2.85 -35.33
C ALA A 30 -20.51 3.11 -34.98
N LEU A 31 -20.21 4.28 -34.38
CA LEU A 31 -18.96 4.49 -33.66
C LEU A 31 -18.96 3.56 -32.44
N LEU A 32 -18.27 2.42 -32.54
CA LEU A 32 -17.89 1.61 -31.41
C LEU A 32 -16.80 2.35 -30.62
N MET A 33 -17.20 3.10 -29.59
CA MET A 33 -16.30 3.57 -28.55
C MET A 33 -15.87 2.35 -27.72
N ALA A 34 -14.77 1.71 -28.11
CA ALA A 34 -14.12 0.69 -27.30
C ALA A 34 -13.48 1.37 -26.08
N GLY A 35 -14.23 1.46 -24.99
CA GLY A 35 -13.71 1.88 -23.70
C GLY A 35 -12.70 0.86 -23.20
N VAL A 36 -11.42 1.25 -23.16
CA VAL A 36 -10.38 0.47 -22.48
C VAL A 36 -10.65 0.60 -20.98
N LEU A 37 -11.35 -0.39 -20.42
CA LEU A 37 -11.39 -0.60 -18.98
C LEU A 37 -9.98 -1.01 -18.55
N LEU A 38 -9.18 -0.04 -18.06
CA LEU A 38 -8.02 -0.37 -17.25
C LEU A 38 -8.55 -1.01 -15.96
N ALA A 39 -8.63 -2.33 -15.95
CA ALA A 39 -8.76 -3.08 -14.70
C ALA A 39 -7.51 -2.77 -13.88
N ALA A 40 -7.66 -1.93 -12.85
CA ALA A 40 -6.64 -1.73 -11.84
C ALA A 40 -6.44 -3.09 -11.15
N GLN A 41 -5.41 -3.82 -11.57
CA GLN A 41 -5.03 -5.04 -10.89
C GLN A 41 -4.60 -4.64 -9.48
N PRO A 42 -5.11 -5.27 -8.42
CA PRO A 42 -4.64 -5.00 -7.08
C PRO A 42 -3.14 -5.28 -7.06
N ALA A 43 -2.35 -4.26 -6.76
CA ALA A 43 -0.92 -4.42 -6.56
C ALA A 43 -0.73 -5.26 -5.30
N SER A 44 -0.47 -6.56 -5.47
CA SER A 44 -0.05 -7.43 -4.39
C SER A 44 1.44 -7.23 -4.13
N ALA A 45 1.83 -7.25 -2.86
CA ALA A 45 3.23 -7.23 -2.48
C ALA A 45 3.95 -8.46 -3.04
N LEU A 46 5.23 -8.32 -3.39
CA LEU A 46 6.06 -9.47 -3.78
C LEU A 46 6.11 -10.48 -2.63
N PRO A 47 5.92 -11.79 -2.89
CA PRO A 47 5.95 -12.81 -1.85
C PRO A 47 7.34 -12.84 -1.20
N ARG A 48 7.37 -12.66 0.13
CA ARG A 48 8.57 -12.74 0.97
C ARG A 48 8.62 -14.04 1.77
N CYS A 49 7.45 -14.66 1.96
CA CYS A 49 7.28 -15.93 2.64
C CYS A 49 7.10 -17.09 1.65
N ALA A 50 7.47 -18.30 2.07
CA ALA A 50 7.23 -19.51 1.27
C ALA A 50 5.74 -19.87 1.15
N SER A 51 4.92 -19.40 2.09
CA SER A 51 3.46 -19.60 2.13
C SER A 51 2.75 -18.25 2.09
N GLU A 52 1.71 -18.15 1.28
CA GLU A 52 0.80 -16.98 1.25
C GLU A 52 0.11 -16.76 2.60
N THR A 53 -0.18 -17.84 3.33
CA THR A 53 -0.73 -17.75 4.69
C THR A 53 0.27 -17.10 5.63
N ASP A 54 1.55 -17.51 5.59
CA ASP A 54 2.57 -16.88 6.42
C ASP A 54 2.76 -15.41 6.00
N GLN A 55 2.79 -15.11 4.70
CA GLN A 55 2.86 -13.73 4.17
C GLN A 55 1.77 -12.83 4.75
N THR A 56 0.52 -13.28 4.66
CA THR A 56 -0.65 -12.55 5.16
C THR A 56 -0.51 -12.21 6.64
N VAL A 57 -0.02 -13.17 7.43
CA VAL A 57 0.10 -12.99 8.88
C VAL A 57 1.10 -11.89 9.25
N PHE A 58 2.23 -11.84 8.53
CA PHE A 58 3.23 -10.78 8.68
C PHE A 58 2.70 -9.42 8.22
N GLU A 59 1.94 -9.37 7.11
CA GLU A 59 1.36 -8.13 6.59
C GLU A 59 0.34 -7.51 7.56
N VAL A 60 -0.53 -8.33 8.14
CA VAL A 60 -1.52 -7.86 9.13
C VAL A 60 -0.84 -7.35 10.40
N GLU A 61 0.24 -8.00 10.90
CA GLU A 61 0.98 -7.44 12.05
C GLU A 61 1.78 -6.19 11.69
N ALA A 62 2.27 -6.09 10.45
CA ALA A 62 2.90 -4.87 9.95
C ALA A 62 1.92 -3.70 9.91
N LEU A 63 0.67 -3.94 9.49
CA LEU A 63 -0.39 -2.93 9.52
C LEU A 63 -0.74 -2.49 10.94
N LYS A 64 -0.94 -3.44 11.86
CA LYS A 64 -1.26 -3.10 13.26
C LYS A 64 -0.14 -2.27 13.90
N THR A 65 1.12 -2.65 13.66
CA THR A 65 2.28 -1.92 14.17
C THR A 65 2.38 -0.51 13.56
N GLU A 66 2.15 -0.38 12.25
CA GLU A 66 2.11 0.92 11.57
C GLU A 66 1.04 1.83 12.19
N LEU A 67 -0.19 1.35 12.34
CA LEU A 67 -1.29 2.12 12.91
C LEU A 67 -1.02 2.52 14.37
N MET A 68 -0.34 1.67 15.15
CA MET A 68 0.11 2.02 16.49
C MET A 68 1.14 3.17 16.47
N VAL A 69 2.13 3.12 15.58
CA VAL A 69 3.13 4.19 15.43
C VAL A 69 2.49 5.49 14.94
N VAL A 70 1.55 5.42 14.00
CA VAL A 70 0.73 6.57 13.56
C VAL A 70 -0.02 7.17 14.75
N ALA A 71 -0.70 6.34 15.54
CA ALA A 71 -1.45 6.80 16.69
C ALA A 71 -0.57 7.51 17.72
N THR A 72 0.56 6.93 18.10
CA THR A 72 1.47 7.54 19.08
C THR A 72 2.15 8.79 18.54
N THR A 73 2.56 8.79 17.27
CA THR A 73 3.27 9.95 16.68
C THR A 73 2.32 11.12 16.43
N CYS A 74 1.08 10.84 16.04
CA CYS A 74 0.10 11.84 15.63
C CYS A 74 -0.96 12.15 16.69
N LYS A 75 -0.86 11.57 17.88
CA LYS A 75 -1.83 11.72 18.99
C LYS A 75 -3.24 11.27 18.62
N GLN A 76 -3.35 10.07 18.04
CA GLN A 76 -4.61 9.49 17.55
C GLN A 76 -4.90 8.12 18.19
N GLU A 77 -4.58 7.97 19.47
CA GLU A 77 -4.74 6.74 20.25
C GLU A 77 -6.18 6.21 20.22
N ASP A 78 -7.17 7.11 20.26
CA ASP A 78 -8.59 6.72 20.17
C ASP A 78 -8.94 6.04 18.84
N ARG A 79 -8.33 6.47 17.73
CA ARG A 79 -8.53 5.83 16.41
C ARG A 79 -7.91 4.45 16.36
N TYR A 80 -6.75 4.26 16.99
CA TYR A 80 -6.14 2.93 17.14
C TYR A 80 -7.02 2.01 17.99
N ASN A 81 -7.56 2.50 19.10
CA ASN A 81 -8.46 1.72 19.94
C ASN A 81 -9.73 1.31 19.19
N ALA A 82 -10.32 2.21 18.39
CA ALA A 82 -11.46 1.90 17.54
C ALA A 82 -11.12 0.84 16.47
N PHE A 83 -9.95 0.93 15.84
CA PHE A 83 -9.44 -0.09 14.93
C PHE A 83 -9.30 -1.46 15.62
N VAL A 84 -8.64 -1.50 16.77
CA VAL A 84 -8.46 -2.75 17.54
C VAL A 84 -9.81 -3.34 17.93
N GLN A 85 -10.78 -2.51 18.34
CA GLN A 85 -12.11 -2.96 18.71
C GLN A 85 -12.88 -3.54 17.52
N LYS A 86 -12.90 -2.86 16.36
CA LYS A 86 -13.59 -3.34 15.15
C LYS A 86 -13.01 -4.66 14.63
N TYR A 87 -11.68 -4.77 14.62
CA TYR A 87 -10.98 -5.92 14.04
C TYR A 87 -10.50 -6.95 15.08
N GLN A 88 -10.94 -6.84 16.33
CA GLN A 88 -10.47 -7.70 17.43
C GLN A 88 -10.45 -9.19 17.08
N PRO A 89 -11.49 -9.79 16.46
CA PRO A 89 -11.48 -11.22 16.15
C PRO A 89 -10.39 -11.60 15.14
N ALA A 90 -10.24 -10.78 14.08
CA ALA A 90 -9.23 -10.98 13.04
C ALA A 90 -7.81 -10.77 13.60
N LEU A 91 -7.60 -9.72 14.40
CA LEU A 91 -6.30 -9.44 15.04
C LEU A 91 -5.91 -10.53 16.03
N ALA A 92 -6.87 -11.06 16.81
CA ALA A 92 -6.61 -12.16 17.73
C ALA A 92 -6.27 -13.48 17.00
N GLN A 93 -6.96 -13.77 15.89
CA GLN A 93 -6.63 -14.91 15.04
C GLN A 93 -5.25 -14.76 14.41
N ASN A 94 -4.94 -13.57 13.89
CA ASN A 94 -3.65 -13.26 13.30
C ASN A 94 -2.52 -13.40 14.32
N GLY A 95 -2.68 -12.83 15.52
CA GLY A 95 -1.67 -12.92 16.58
C GLY A 95 -1.37 -14.37 17.00
N ARG A 96 -2.37 -15.25 17.02
CA ARG A 96 -2.15 -16.69 17.26
C ARG A 96 -1.36 -17.32 16.11
N ALA A 97 -1.74 -17.08 14.86
CA ALA A 97 -1.05 -17.62 13.70
C ALA A 97 0.41 -17.11 13.63
N PHE A 98 0.62 -15.85 13.98
CA PHE A 98 1.92 -15.19 14.03
C PHE A 98 2.83 -15.80 15.09
N GLY A 99 2.34 -15.97 16.31
CA GLY A 99 3.08 -16.69 17.34
C GLY A 99 3.41 -18.12 16.91
N GLN A 100 2.44 -18.84 16.31
CA GLN A 100 2.65 -20.21 15.83
C GLN A 100 3.67 -20.32 14.70
N TYR A 101 3.79 -19.30 13.84
CA TYR A 101 4.88 -19.23 12.86
C TYR A 101 6.24 -19.34 13.57
N PHE A 102 6.50 -18.48 14.56
CA PHE A 102 7.79 -18.49 15.25
C PHE A 102 8.02 -19.75 16.08
N ILE A 103 6.97 -20.31 16.70
CA ILE A 103 7.08 -21.60 17.42
C ILE A 103 7.55 -22.70 16.47
N ARG A 104 6.95 -22.76 15.26
CA ARG A 104 7.25 -23.76 14.23
C ARG A 104 8.64 -23.57 13.64
N THR A 105 9.07 -22.33 13.37
CA THR A 105 10.35 -22.05 12.72
C THR A 105 11.55 -22.01 13.67
N HIS A 106 11.34 -21.81 14.98
CA HIS A 106 12.42 -21.71 15.97
C HIS A 106 12.48 -22.90 16.95
N GLY A 107 11.79 -24.00 16.65
CA GLY A 107 11.96 -25.26 17.37
C GLY A 107 11.30 -25.31 18.76
N GLY A 108 10.18 -24.58 18.94
CA GLY A 108 9.35 -24.70 20.15
C GLY A 108 8.91 -23.36 20.76
N THR A 109 8.11 -23.45 21.82
CA THR A 109 7.41 -22.29 22.40
C THR A 109 8.35 -21.19 22.90
N ARG A 110 9.33 -21.52 23.75
CA ARG A 110 10.26 -20.52 24.32
C ARG A 110 11.10 -19.78 23.27
N PRO A 111 11.85 -20.48 22.38
CA PRO A 111 12.63 -19.79 21.35
C PRO A 111 11.73 -19.05 20.35
N GLY A 112 10.56 -19.58 20.02
CA GLY A 112 9.58 -18.92 19.17
C GLY A 112 9.06 -17.61 19.78
N GLN A 113 8.64 -17.61 21.04
CA GLN A 113 8.19 -16.38 21.71
C GLN A 113 9.28 -15.33 21.78
N ARG A 114 10.51 -15.72 22.12
CA ARG A 114 11.65 -14.79 22.11
C ARG A 114 11.87 -14.16 20.73
N GLN A 115 11.77 -14.95 19.66
CA GLN A 115 11.96 -14.42 18.31
C GLN A 115 10.80 -13.53 17.86
N ASN A 116 9.57 -13.86 18.25
CA ASN A 116 8.39 -13.02 18.04
C ASN A 116 8.58 -11.63 18.69
N ASP A 117 8.97 -11.58 19.96
CA ASP A 117 9.19 -10.32 20.68
C ASP A 117 10.28 -9.45 20.04
N ILE A 118 11.38 -10.09 19.62
CA ILE A 118 12.47 -9.43 18.87
C ILE A 118 11.91 -8.84 17.58
N TYR A 119 11.17 -9.63 16.81
CA TYR A 119 10.61 -9.18 15.53
C TYR A 119 9.64 -8.00 15.71
N ILE A 120 8.71 -8.06 16.66
CA ILE A 120 7.75 -6.96 16.90
C ILE A 120 8.51 -5.68 17.28
N THR A 121 9.54 -5.81 18.12
CA THR A 121 10.39 -4.67 18.53
C THR A 121 11.13 -4.08 17.33
N GLU A 122 11.74 -4.91 16.49
CA GLU A 122 12.43 -4.47 15.27
C GLU A 122 11.47 -3.79 14.29
N LEU A 123 10.29 -4.36 14.06
CA LEU A 123 9.26 -3.80 13.20
C LEU A 123 8.80 -2.43 13.70
N ALA A 124 8.49 -2.29 14.98
CA ALA A 124 8.10 -1.01 15.57
C ALA A 124 9.21 0.04 15.44
N ASN A 125 10.47 -0.34 15.65
CA ASN A 125 11.62 0.54 15.47
C ASN A 125 11.78 1.00 14.02
N VAL A 126 11.67 0.08 13.05
CA VAL A 126 11.71 0.41 11.62
C VAL A 126 10.64 1.44 11.28
N ARG A 127 9.40 1.26 11.75
CA ARG A 127 8.30 2.21 11.49
C ARG A 127 8.47 3.54 12.19
N SER A 128 8.96 3.52 13.41
CA SER A 128 9.29 4.73 14.15
C SER A 128 10.42 5.52 13.46
N ASN A 129 11.39 4.83 12.86
CA ASN A 129 12.44 5.47 12.07
C ASN A 129 11.91 6.10 10.77
N VAL A 130 10.96 5.45 10.10
CA VAL A 130 10.24 6.06 8.96
C VAL A 130 9.53 7.34 9.42
N ALA A 131 8.78 7.28 10.52
CA ALA A 131 8.11 8.47 11.08
C ALA A 131 9.10 9.59 11.40
N ARG A 132 10.22 9.28 12.06
CA ARG A 132 11.30 10.24 12.35
C ARG A 132 11.91 10.84 11.08
N SER A 133 12.11 10.04 10.03
CA SER A 133 12.68 10.50 8.77
C SER A 133 11.75 11.45 8.00
N LEU A 134 10.43 11.26 8.12
CA LEU A 134 9.43 12.09 7.48
C LEU A 134 9.10 13.35 8.31
N GLY A 135 9.33 13.33 9.62
CA GLY A 135 9.07 14.47 10.49
C GLY A 135 7.61 14.93 10.43
N SER A 136 7.38 16.22 10.19
CA SER A 136 6.02 16.79 10.11
C SER A 136 5.14 16.19 9.01
N ASP A 137 5.75 15.66 7.95
CA ASP A 137 5.01 15.03 6.84
C ASP A 137 4.38 13.69 7.22
N PHE A 138 4.88 13.03 8.28
CA PHE A 138 4.44 11.69 8.63
C PHE A 138 2.93 11.62 8.88
N CYS A 139 2.39 12.55 9.67
CA CYS A 139 0.97 12.55 10.02
C CYS A 139 0.08 12.94 8.84
N MET A 140 0.54 13.85 7.98
CA MET A 140 -0.20 14.21 6.76
C MET A 140 -0.31 13.03 5.80
N ARG A 141 0.75 12.21 5.70
CA ARG A 141 0.81 11.07 4.78
C ARG A 141 0.08 9.84 5.32
N ASN A 142 0.16 9.59 6.62
CA ASN A 142 -0.27 8.31 7.20
C ASN A 142 -1.52 8.42 8.08
N GLY A 143 -1.95 9.62 8.46
CA GLY A 143 -3.16 9.83 9.26
C GLY A 143 -4.44 9.33 8.59
N GLY A 144 -4.47 9.30 7.25
CA GLY A 144 -5.59 8.78 6.47
C GLY A 144 -5.75 7.25 6.52
N LEU A 145 -4.73 6.51 6.96
CA LEU A 145 -4.80 5.03 7.04
C LEU A 145 -5.91 4.53 7.95
N PHE A 146 -6.27 5.30 8.98
CA PHE A 146 -7.40 4.99 9.84
C PHE A 146 -8.74 5.14 9.13
N ASP A 147 -8.92 6.16 8.28
CA ASP A 147 -10.17 6.31 7.52
C ASP A 147 -10.32 5.18 6.52
N GLU A 148 -9.24 4.83 5.82
CA GLU A 148 -9.23 3.75 4.85
C GLU A 148 -9.54 2.39 5.48
N VAL A 149 -8.85 2.01 6.56
CA VAL A 149 -9.07 0.72 7.22
C VAL A 149 -10.43 0.66 7.89
N MET A 150 -10.95 1.78 8.41
CA MET A 150 -12.28 1.80 9.03
C MET A 150 -13.41 1.78 8.00
N ALA A 151 -13.14 2.15 6.75
CA ALA A 151 -14.10 2.07 5.64
C ALA A 151 -14.27 0.67 5.04
N LEU A 152 -13.44 -0.33 5.40
CA LEU A 152 -13.64 -1.70 4.90
C LEU A 152 -15.01 -2.24 5.33
N GLN A 153 -15.67 -2.92 4.39
CA GLN A 153 -17.03 -3.44 4.55
C GLN A 153 -17.06 -4.67 5.45
N SER A 154 -15.99 -5.48 5.42
CA SER A 154 -15.88 -6.71 6.20
C SER A 154 -14.58 -6.79 6.99
N VAL A 155 -14.63 -7.45 8.14
CA VAL A 155 -13.43 -7.82 8.90
C VAL A 155 -12.50 -8.74 8.11
N ASN A 156 -13.05 -9.49 7.15
CA ASN A 156 -12.29 -10.40 6.28
C ASN A 156 -11.52 -9.67 5.17
N ASP A 157 -11.75 -8.37 4.97
CA ASP A 157 -11.04 -7.57 3.97
C ASP A 157 -9.68 -7.06 4.50
N LEU A 158 -9.46 -7.17 5.82
CA LEU A 158 -8.25 -6.65 6.48
C LEU A 158 -6.94 -7.23 5.90
N PRO A 159 -6.81 -8.55 5.63
CA PRO A 159 -5.64 -9.12 4.96
C PRO A 159 -5.31 -8.45 3.62
N ALA A 160 -6.29 -8.33 2.73
CA ALA A 160 -6.09 -7.76 1.40
C ALA A 160 -5.71 -6.28 1.49
N TYR A 161 -6.32 -5.54 2.42
CA TYR A 161 -5.93 -4.16 2.71
C TYR A 161 -4.49 -4.07 3.23
N ALA A 162 -4.09 -4.94 4.17
CA ALA A 162 -2.73 -4.96 4.70
C ALA A 162 -1.67 -5.27 3.62
N ALA A 163 -1.95 -6.23 2.74
CA ALA A 163 -1.09 -6.59 1.62
C ALA A 163 -0.84 -5.39 0.67
N GLY A 164 -1.90 -4.64 0.35
CA GLY A 164 -1.83 -3.49 -0.53
C GLY A 164 -1.05 -2.29 0.01
N LYS A 165 -0.66 -2.31 1.30
CA LYS A 165 0.16 -1.24 1.91
C LYS A 165 1.66 -1.48 1.81
N ASP A 166 2.09 -2.66 1.35
CA ASP A 166 3.50 -3.08 1.21
C ASP A 166 4.39 -2.69 2.40
N LEU A 167 3.84 -2.90 3.59
CA LEU A 167 4.41 -2.48 4.87
C LEU A 167 5.67 -3.26 5.29
N LEU A 168 5.99 -4.34 4.59
CA LEU A 168 7.18 -5.16 4.84
C LEU A 168 8.40 -4.70 4.02
N SER A 169 8.23 -3.76 3.09
CA SER A 169 9.32 -3.23 2.27
C SER A 169 10.37 -2.42 3.05
N SER A 170 10.00 -1.84 4.19
CA SER A 170 10.84 -0.90 4.95
C SER A 170 11.91 -1.55 5.85
N GLY A 171 12.13 -2.86 5.79
CA GLY A 171 13.36 -3.49 6.31
C GLY A 171 13.24 -4.42 7.51
N ALA A 172 12.05 -4.58 8.11
CA ALA A 172 11.82 -5.72 9.01
C ALA A 172 11.78 -7.00 8.14
N THR A 173 12.63 -7.98 8.43
CA THR A 173 12.67 -9.17 7.57
C THR A 173 11.48 -10.07 7.89
N ALA A 174 10.44 -9.98 7.08
CA ALA A 174 9.35 -10.93 7.11
C ALA A 174 9.85 -12.33 6.74
N CYS A 175 9.31 -13.35 7.41
CA CYS A 175 9.54 -14.74 7.08
C CYS A 175 11.02 -15.14 6.92
N GLN A 176 11.78 -15.05 8.01
CA GLN A 176 13.12 -15.62 8.05
C GLN A 176 13.08 -17.13 8.35
N GLY A 177 13.43 -17.91 7.32
CA GLY A 177 14.00 -19.25 7.41
C GLY A 177 15.40 -19.36 6.77
N ALA A 178 16.00 -18.25 6.33
CA ALA A 178 17.43 -18.20 6.04
C ALA A 178 18.16 -17.78 7.32
N PRO A 179 19.25 -18.48 7.72
CA PRO A 179 19.98 -18.11 8.92
C PRO A 179 20.42 -16.66 8.79
N ALA A 180 20.03 -15.83 9.75
CA ALA A 180 20.70 -14.58 9.98
C ALA A 180 22.18 -14.92 10.14
N HIS A 181 23.01 -14.63 9.13
CA HIS A 181 24.42 -14.47 9.37
C HIS A 181 24.50 -13.45 10.48
N ARG A 182 24.82 -13.90 11.69
CA ARG A 182 25.21 -13.02 12.78
C ARG A 182 26.20 -12.05 12.14
N ALA A 183 25.81 -10.79 12.02
CA ALA A 183 26.77 -9.73 11.89
C ALA A 183 27.65 -9.87 13.13
N ALA A 184 28.77 -10.56 12.98
CA ALA A 184 29.74 -10.70 14.04
C ALA A 184 30.15 -9.27 14.36
N ALA A 185 29.76 -8.79 15.54
CA ALA A 185 30.37 -7.61 16.11
C ALA A 185 31.86 -7.94 16.20
N ALA A 186 32.65 -7.34 15.32
CA ALA A 186 34.09 -7.46 15.34
C ALA A 186 34.57 -6.94 16.70
N PRO A 187 35.36 -7.72 17.49
CA PRO A 187 35.95 -7.18 18.70
C PRO A 187 36.94 -6.09 18.30
N ALA A 188 36.69 -4.86 18.79
CA ALA A 188 37.63 -3.76 18.67
C ALA A 188 38.98 -4.16 19.27
N ARG A 189 40.01 -4.21 18.41
CA ARG A 189 41.38 -4.52 18.79
C ARG A 189 41.92 -3.35 19.64
N ARG A 190 42.01 -3.52 20.96
CA ARG A 190 42.74 -2.57 21.82
C ARG A 190 44.23 -2.68 21.52
N THR A 191 44.77 -1.73 20.77
CA THR A 191 46.21 -1.46 20.71
C THR A 191 46.63 -0.84 22.03
N ALA A 192 47.17 -1.65 22.95
CA ALA A 192 47.89 -1.13 24.11
C ALA A 192 49.33 -0.81 23.65
N GLY A 193 49.63 0.49 23.62
CA GLY A 193 50.94 1.03 23.28
C GLY A 193 51.99 0.67 24.32
N THR A 194 53.16 0.36 23.81
CA THR A 194 54.43 0.18 24.53
C THR A 194 54.81 1.49 25.23
N HIS A 195 54.90 1.49 26.56
CA HIS A 195 55.60 2.55 27.29
C HIS A 195 56.79 1.96 28.04
N THR A 196 57.96 2.27 27.49
CA THR A 196 59.29 2.13 28.05
C THR A 196 59.45 2.97 29.30
N ARG A 197 60.03 2.40 30.36
CA ARG A 197 61.05 3.07 31.18
C ARG A 197 61.89 2.06 31.93
#